data_AF-A0A3A8KBF6-F1
#
_entry.id   AF-A0A3A8KBF6-F1
#
_cell.length_a   1.000
_cell.length_b   1.000
_cell.length_c   1.000
_cell.angle_alpha   90.00
_cell.angle_beta   90.00
_cell.angle_gamma   90.00
#
_symmetry.space_group_name_H-M   'P 1'
#
loop_
_entity.id
_entity.type
_entity.pdbx_description
1 polymer ?
#
loop_
_entity_poly.entity_id
_entity_poly.type
_entity_poly.pdbx_seq_one_letter_code
_entity_poly.pdbx_strand_id
1 'polypeptide(L)'
;MLTRGHLIGQIVDDLAGIAAQAKQRARLHLFDIHTHVENFAKEVLNQVLSLGLSNLNAEHLNNPGLDLGDATNGWAFQVTADKSGAKVKETLDTIKDDERAKYPNIRILIIGEKQGSYTFKGEPYERFGFKEEMVWDFNDVCSRIMTLSIDALVDLARYVSSETRRVKIELEIPDEEGRFPTSIDNLIEALPKPQLSDASKMEAHFAAKQEPIDRNKAKNAIAELSTKLAALPRLTREVFKLLIERRDDQLTSTTEEYRISDPKLRRIYHGDDLDGDLALLSEVGLIDFNEPHDSDGTYYWRIRFPDRGNSFHLLLIEYAKELGLNLRKSLVTLDFSDF
;
A
#
# COMPACT_ATOMS: atom_id res chain seq x y z
N MET A 1 -8.02 4.73 -10.25
CA MET A 1 -9.27 3.94 -10.19
C MET A 1 -8.93 2.50 -9.84
N LEU A 2 -9.45 1.95 -8.74
CA LEU A 2 -9.31 0.52 -8.42
C LEU A 2 -10.10 -0.28 -9.46
N THR A 3 -9.41 -1.07 -10.28
CA THR A 3 -10.08 -1.93 -11.28
C THR A 3 -10.61 -3.19 -10.59
N ARG A 4 -11.65 -3.81 -11.16
CA ARG A 4 -12.20 -5.10 -10.66
C ARG A 4 -11.10 -6.16 -10.49
N GLY A 5 -10.18 -6.23 -11.45
CA GLY A 5 -9.05 -7.15 -11.41
C GLY A 5 -8.11 -6.87 -10.23
N HIS A 6 -7.88 -5.61 -9.88
CA HIS A 6 -7.09 -5.24 -8.71
C HIS A 6 -7.76 -5.65 -7.39
N LEU A 7 -9.07 -5.41 -7.25
CA LEU A 7 -9.82 -5.82 -6.05
C LEU A 7 -9.84 -7.34 -5.87
N ILE A 8 -10.10 -8.09 -6.95
CA ILE A 8 -10.10 -9.55 -6.91
C ILE A 8 -8.70 -10.07 -6.58
N GLY A 9 -7.66 -9.55 -7.23
CA GLY A 9 -6.27 -9.93 -6.94
C GLY A 9 -5.91 -9.73 -5.47
N GLN A 10 -6.22 -8.54 -4.94
CA GLN A 10 -5.99 -8.23 -3.53
C GLN A 10 -6.73 -9.20 -2.59
N ILE A 11 -8.02 -9.43 -2.82
CA ILE A 11 -8.80 -10.35 -1.98
C ILE A 11 -8.20 -11.75 -2.01
N VAL A 12 -7.86 -12.27 -3.19
CA VAL A 12 -7.27 -13.61 -3.35
C VAL A 12 -5.92 -13.71 -2.61
N ASP A 13 -5.05 -12.72 -2.76
CA ASP A 13 -3.73 -12.72 -2.11
C ASP A 13 -3.83 -12.63 -0.58
N ASP A 14 -4.68 -11.73 -0.07
CA ASP A 14 -4.88 -11.53 1.37
C ASP A 14 -5.49 -12.78 2.02
N LEU A 15 -6.54 -13.35 1.42
CA LEU A 15 -7.18 -14.56 1.90
C LEU A 15 -6.21 -15.78 1.85
N ALA A 16 -5.37 -15.90 0.82
CA ALA A 16 -4.36 -16.95 0.75
C ALA A 16 -3.31 -16.84 1.88
N GLY A 17 -2.93 -15.61 2.23
CA GLY A 17 -2.09 -15.31 3.39
C GLY A 17 -2.72 -15.80 4.70
N ILE A 18 -4.01 -15.51 4.92
CA ILE A 18 -4.75 -15.97 6.11
C ILE A 18 -4.82 -17.51 6.16
N ALA A 19 -5.13 -18.17 5.04
CA ALA A 19 -5.20 -19.63 4.99
C ALA A 19 -3.85 -20.30 5.34
N ALA A 20 -2.74 -19.76 4.83
CA ALA A 20 -1.40 -20.24 5.16
C ALA A 20 -1.08 -20.09 6.65
N GLN A 21 -1.44 -18.95 7.25
CA GLN A 21 -1.25 -18.68 8.67
C GLN A 21 -2.11 -19.59 9.56
N ALA A 22 -3.38 -19.79 9.20
CA ALA A 22 -4.28 -20.70 9.91
C ALA A 22 -3.74 -22.13 9.92
N LYS A 23 -3.24 -22.62 8.77
CA LYS A 23 -2.59 -23.92 8.64
C LYS A 23 -1.36 -24.06 9.53
N GLN A 24 -0.55 -23.01 9.64
CA GLN A 24 0.65 -23.03 10.49
C GLN A 24 0.30 -23.05 11.98
N ARG A 25 -0.70 -22.27 12.41
CA ARG A 25 -1.18 -22.25 13.80
C ARG A 25 -1.81 -23.58 14.24
N ALA A 26 -2.58 -24.22 13.35
CA ALA A 26 -3.14 -25.55 13.62
C ALA A 26 -2.05 -26.59 13.90
N ARG A 27 -0.90 -26.50 13.22
CA ARG A 27 0.27 -27.36 13.48
C ARG A 27 0.96 -27.08 14.82
N LEU A 28 0.82 -25.87 15.36
CA LEU A 28 1.39 -25.45 16.64
C LEU A 28 0.45 -25.67 17.83
N HIS A 29 -0.71 -26.33 17.63
CA HIS A 29 -1.73 -26.60 18.66
C HIS A 29 -2.27 -25.33 19.35
N LEU A 30 -2.31 -24.20 18.65
CA LEU A 30 -2.92 -22.96 19.15
C LEU A 30 -4.43 -22.99 18.91
N PHE A 31 -5.21 -23.43 19.90
CA PHE A 31 -6.65 -23.71 19.76
C PHE A 31 -7.53 -22.47 19.53
N ASP A 32 -7.11 -21.27 19.93
CA ASP A 32 -7.85 -20.01 19.70
C ASP A 32 -8.02 -19.65 18.21
N ILE A 33 -7.31 -20.35 17.32
CA ILE A 33 -7.41 -20.16 15.87
C ILE A 33 -8.75 -20.64 15.30
N HIS A 34 -9.37 -21.66 15.88
CA HIS A 34 -10.57 -22.27 15.30
C HIS A 34 -11.73 -21.28 15.30
N THR A 35 -12.00 -20.64 16.44
CA THR A 35 -13.03 -19.60 16.56
C THR A 35 -12.75 -18.39 15.67
N HIS A 36 -11.48 -18.00 15.52
CA HIS A 36 -11.11 -16.90 14.62
C HIS A 36 -11.38 -17.27 13.14
N VAL A 37 -10.99 -18.47 12.72
CA VAL A 37 -11.17 -18.95 11.35
C VAL A 37 -12.65 -19.15 11.02
N GLU A 38 -13.45 -19.66 11.95
CA GLU A 38 -14.90 -19.76 11.81
C GLU A 38 -15.54 -18.39 11.63
N ASN A 39 -15.21 -17.42 12.48
CA ASN A 39 -15.73 -16.06 12.38
C ASN A 39 -15.33 -15.40 11.06
N PHE A 40 -14.08 -15.58 10.64
CA PHE A 40 -13.61 -15.09 9.37
C PHE A 40 -14.34 -15.73 8.19
N ALA A 41 -14.47 -17.07 8.18
CA ALA A 41 -15.18 -17.80 7.14
C ALA A 41 -16.66 -17.39 7.06
N LYS A 42 -17.30 -17.17 8.22
CA LYS A 42 -18.68 -16.67 8.33
C LYS A 42 -18.85 -15.33 7.62
N GLU A 43 -18.02 -14.34 7.93
CA GLU A 43 -18.12 -13.02 7.29
C GLU A 43 -17.86 -13.08 5.77
N VAL A 44 -16.87 -13.85 5.34
CA VAL A 44 -16.58 -14.05 3.91
C VAL A 44 -17.75 -14.72 3.20
N LEU A 45 -18.30 -15.81 3.75
CA LEU A 45 -19.42 -16.54 3.16
C LEU A 45 -20.70 -15.71 3.13
N ASN A 46 -20.97 -14.92 4.18
CA ASN A 46 -22.11 -14.01 4.23
C ASN A 46 -22.09 -13.02 3.06
N GLN A 47 -20.92 -12.44 2.77
CA GLN A 47 -20.78 -11.51 1.65
C GLN A 47 -20.79 -12.21 0.29
N VAL A 48 -20.10 -13.34 0.16
CA VAL A 48 -19.98 -14.08 -1.11
C VAL A 48 -21.30 -14.70 -1.54
N LEU A 49 -22.09 -15.21 -0.59
CA LEU A 49 -23.34 -15.92 -0.85
C LEU A 49 -24.59 -15.08 -0.54
N SER A 50 -24.43 -13.87 0.00
CA SER A 50 -25.55 -13.05 0.51
C SER A 50 -26.39 -13.79 1.56
N LEU A 51 -25.71 -14.38 2.55
CA LEU A 51 -26.31 -15.13 3.66
C LEU A 51 -26.18 -14.38 4.99
N GLY A 52 -26.93 -14.83 6.00
CA GLY A 52 -26.85 -14.38 7.39
C GLY A 52 -26.40 -15.50 8.33
N LEU A 53 -25.26 -16.12 8.04
CA LEU A 53 -24.67 -17.16 8.87
C LEU A 53 -24.30 -16.60 10.25
N SER A 54 -24.72 -17.30 11.30
CA SER A 54 -24.25 -17.12 12.69
C SER A 54 -23.42 -18.32 13.13
N ASN A 55 -22.58 -18.14 14.15
CA ASN A 55 -21.84 -19.25 14.74
C ASN A 55 -22.79 -20.03 15.66
N LEU A 56 -23.03 -21.29 15.34
CA LEU A 56 -23.98 -22.14 16.05
C LEU A 56 -23.48 -22.49 17.46
N ASN A 57 -22.16 -22.54 17.67
CA ASN A 57 -21.57 -22.77 18.99
C ASN A 57 -21.73 -21.56 19.93
N ALA A 58 -22.02 -20.37 19.41
CA ALA A 58 -22.33 -19.18 20.22
C ALA A 58 -23.78 -19.17 20.71
N GLU A 59 -24.71 -19.79 19.97
CA GLU A 59 -26.13 -19.89 20.32
C GLU A 59 -26.43 -21.13 21.17
N HIS A 60 -25.79 -22.25 20.86
CA HIS A 60 -25.88 -23.51 21.59
C HIS A 60 -24.48 -24.13 21.73
N LEU A 61 -23.95 -24.13 22.96
CA LEU A 61 -22.66 -24.78 23.27
C LEU A 61 -22.65 -26.24 22.77
N ASN A 62 -21.63 -26.60 22.00
CA ASN A 62 -21.39 -27.93 21.41
C ASN A 62 -22.45 -28.36 20.40
N ASN A 63 -22.77 -27.51 19.40
CA ASN A 63 -23.67 -27.94 18.35
C ASN A 63 -22.99 -29.05 17.51
N PRO A 64 -23.57 -30.26 17.40
CA PRO A 64 -22.82 -31.40 16.87
C PRO A 64 -22.69 -31.33 15.34
N GLY A 65 -21.45 -31.15 14.84
CA GLY A 65 -21.13 -31.32 13.42
C GLY A 65 -21.55 -30.18 12.48
N LEU A 66 -22.00 -29.03 12.97
CA LEU A 66 -22.16 -27.81 12.18
C LEU A 66 -21.64 -26.60 12.97
N ASP A 67 -20.79 -25.78 12.36
CA ASP A 67 -20.19 -24.61 13.01
C ASP A 67 -20.96 -23.32 12.70
N LEU A 68 -21.39 -23.16 11.44
CA LEU A 68 -22.08 -21.96 10.96
C LEU A 68 -23.46 -22.32 10.39
N GLY A 69 -24.46 -21.49 10.65
CA GLY A 69 -25.81 -21.72 10.12
C GLY A 69 -26.62 -20.46 9.88
N ASP A 70 -27.45 -20.49 8.85
CA ASP A 70 -28.46 -19.50 8.52
C ASP A 70 -29.79 -20.23 8.42
N ALA A 71 -30.58 -20.13 9.49
CA ALA A 71 -31.88 -20.77 9.60
C ALA A 71 -32.91 -20.21 8.62
N THR A 72 -32.74 -18.96 8.21
CA THR A 72 -33.69 -18.23 7.37
C THR A 72 -33.56 -18.70 5.92
N ASN A 73 -32.33 -18.82 5.44
CA ASN A 73 -32.04 -19.28 4.07
C ASN A 73 -31.78 -20.80 4.00
N GLY A 74 -31.73 -21.50 5.13
CA GLY A 74 -31.57 -22.95 5.21
C GLY A 74 -30.17 -23.44 4.81
N TRP A 75 -29.12 -22.68 5.17
CA TRP A 75 -27.73 -23.02 4.88
C TRP A 75 -26.95 -23.35 6.15
N ALA A 76 -26.06 -24.33 6.07
CA ALA A 76 -25.11 -24.61 7.14
C ALA A 76 -23.75 -25.04 6.59
N PHE A 77 -22.70 -24.70 7.34
CA PHE A 77 -21.32 -25.02 7.00
C PHE A 77 -20.63 -25.66 8.20
N GLN A 78 -19.94 -26.77 7.95
CA GLN A 78 -18.84 -27.21 8.80
C GLN A 78 -17.56 -26.60 8.29
N VAL A 79 -16.78 -25.97 9.16
CA VAL A 79 -15.46 -25.41 8.87
C VAL A 79 -14.40 -26.32 9.50
N THR A 80 -13.47 -26.85 8.70
CA THR A 80 -12.46 -27.79 9.20
C THR A 80 -11.16 -27.72 8.43
N ALA A 81 -10.04 -27.99 9.09
CA ALA A 81 -8.74 -28.20 8.42
C ALA A 81 -8.53 -29.66 7.97
N ASP A 82 -9.34 -30.59 8.46
CA ASP A 82 -9.28 -32.00 8.08
C ASP A 82 -10.06 -32.23 6.78
N LYS A 83 -9.30 -32.52 5.72
CA LYS A 83 -9.82 -32.78 4.37
C LYS A 83 -10.28 -34.21 4.12
N SER A 84 -10.16 -35.11 5.11
CA SER A 84 -10.45 -36.52 4.93
C SER A 84 -11.94 -36.79 4.73
N GLY A 85 -12.27 -37.79 3.90
CA GLY A 85 -13.64 -38.28 3.78
C GLY A 85 -14.19 -38.87 5.09
N ALA A 86 -13.31 -39.32 5.99
CA ALA A 86 -13.69 -39.77 7.33
C ALA A 86 -14.27 -38.61 8.15
N LYS A 87 -13.67 -37.43 8.09
CA LYS A 87 -14.22 -36.23 8.74
C LYS A 87 -15.57 -35.84 8.17
N VAL A 88 -15.71 -35.87 6.85
CA VAL A 88 -17.00 -35.62 6.18
C VAL A 88 -18.07 -36.58 6.69
N LYS A 89 -17.74 -37.87 6.78
CA LYS A 89 -18.65 -38.89 7.29
C LYS A 89 -19.07 -38.60 8.74
N GLU A 90 -18.09 -38.36 9.60
CA GLU A 90 -18.31 -38.05 11.02
C GLU A 90 -19.24 -36.84 11.17
N THR A 91 -18.96 -35.75 10.44
CA THR A 91 -19.82 -34.56 10.41
C THR A 91 -21.26 -34.92 10.07
N LEU A 92 -21.49 -35.62 8.96
CA LEU A 92 -22.84 -35.98 8.50
C LEU A 92 -23.56 -36.96 9.46
N ASP A 93 -22.84 -37.90 10.07
CA ASP A 93 -23.40 -38.84 11.04
C ASP A 93 -23.84 -38.14 12.34
N THR A 94 -23.22 -36.99 12.65
CA THR A 94 -23.49 -36.23 13.89
C THR A 94 -24.69 -35.29 13.75
N ILE A 95 -25.04 -34.89 12.51
CA ILE A 95 -26.18 -34.00 12.23
C ILE A 95 -27.51 -34.71 12.52
N LYS A 96 -28.33 -34.07 13.36
CA LYS A 96 -29.64 -34.59 13.72
C LYS A 96 -30.72 -34.28 12.67
N ASP A 97 -31.83 -35.01 12.71
CA ASP A 97 -32.93 -34.83 11.73
C ASP A 97 -33.58 -33.45 11.79
N ASP A 98 -33.68 -32.85 12.98
CA ASP A 98 -34.19 -31.49 13.20
C ASP A 98 -33.25 -30.44 12.60
N GLU A 99 -31.94 -30.59 12.77
CA GLU A 99 -30.95 -29.72 12.13
C GLU A 99 -30.96 -29.86 10.61
N ARG A 100 -31.06 -31.08 10.11
CA ARG A 100 -31.19 -31.34 8.66
C ARG A 100 -32.45 -30.72 8.07
N ALA A 101 -33.57 -30.78 8.79
CA ALA A 101 -34.82 -30.14 8.35
C ALA A 101 -34.68 -28.60 8.32
N LYS A 102 -33.92 -28.04 9.27
CA LYS A 102 -33.62 -26.61 9.34
C LYS A 102 -32.62 -26.16 8.26
N TYR A 103 -31.66 -27.01 7.92
CA TYR A 103 -30.57 -26.71 6.98
C TYR A 103 -30.53 -27.72 5.82
N PRO A 104 -31.37 -27.55 4.79
CA PRO A 104 -31.32 -28.40 3.60
C PRO A 104 -30.00 -28.26 2.81
N ASN A 105 -29.30 -27.14 2.92
CA ASN A 105 -28.05 -26.86 2.21
C ASN A 105 -26.84 -26.97 3.13
N ILE A 106 -26.34 -28.19 3.33
CA ILE A 106 -25.12 -28.45 4.11
C ILE A 106 -23.90 -28.46 3.19
N ARG A 107 -22.85 -27.76 3.61
CA ARG A 107 -21.54 -27.73 2.95
C ARG A 107 -20.43 -27.94 3.97
N ILE A 108 -19.29 -28.44 3.49
CA ILE A 108 -18.08 -28.56 4.30
C ILE A 108 -17.03 -27.66 3.68
N LEU A 109 -16.57 -26.66 4.43
CA LEU A 109 -15.49 -25.76 4.04
C LEU A 109 -14.17 -26.26 4.63
N ILE A 110 -13.27 -26.66 3.74
CA ILE A 110 -11.91 -27.04 4.07
C ILE A 110 -11.02 -25.79 4.12
N ILE A 111 -10.42 -25.55 5.27
CA ILE A 111 -9.43 -24.49 5.48
C ILE A 111 -8.09 -24.98 4.94
N GLY A 112 -7.81 -24.60 3.70
CA GLY A 112 -6.66 -25.04 2.93
C GLY A 112 -7.10 -25.66 1.60
N GLU A 113 -6.49 -26.78 1.24
CA GLU A 113 -6.80 -27.51 0.01
C GLU A 113 -7.63 -28.75 0.34
N LYS A 114 -8.75 -28.93 -0.36
CA LYS A 114 -9.52 -30.18 -0.28
C LYS A 114 -8.76 -31.34 -0.93
N GLN A 115 -9.28 -32.56 -0.75
CA GLN A 115 -8.74 -33.74 -1.42
C GLN A 115 -9.03 -33.67 -2.92
N GLY A 116 -8.12 -34.21 -3.75
CA GLY A 116 -8.29 -34.19 -5.20
C GLY A 116 -9.45 -35.05 -5.73
N SER A 117 -9.92 -36.02 -4.94
CA SER A 117 -11.14 -36.77 -5.23
C SER A 117 -11.79 -37.30 -3.95
N TYR A 118 -13.12 -37.39 -3.94
CA TYR A 118 -13.89 -38.00 -2.85
C TYR A 118 -14.77 -39.14 -3.36
N THR A 119 -14.83 -40.24 -2.62
CA THR A 119 -15.78 -41.34 -2.92
C THR A 119 -16.83 -41.40 -1.84
N PHE A 120 -18.00 -40.85 -2.13
CA PHE A 120 -19.16 -40.85 -1.24
C PHE A 120 -20.20 -41.84 -1.78
N LYS A 121 -20.35 -43.00 -1.12
CA LYS A 121 -21.30 -44.06 -1.49
C LYS A 121 -21.94 -44.64 -0.22
N GLY A 122 -23.24 -44.91 -0.26
CA GLY A 122 -24.00 -45.40 0.89
C GLY A 122 -24.27 -44.34 1.96
N GLU A 123 -24.69 -44.80 3.14
CA GLU A 123 -24.98 -43.94 4.30
C GLU A 123 -23.70 -43.40 4.97
N PRO A 124 -23.69 -42.14 5.45
CA PRO A 124 -24.80 -41.17 5.49
C PRO A 124 -24.99 -40.36 4.20
N TYR A 125 -24.14 -40.51 3.19
CA TYR A 125 -24.10 -39.59 2.04
C TYR A 125 -25.40 -39.58 1.22
N GLU A 126 -26.02 -40.75 1.01
CA GLU A 126 -27.28 -40.86 0.27
C GLU A 126 -28.43 -40.14 0.98
N ARG A 127 -28.52 -40.24 2.32
CA ARG A 127 -29.48 -39.49 3.13
C ARG A 127 -29.34 -37.99 2.93
N PHE A 128 -28.12 -37.47 2.86
CA PHE A 128 -27.89 -36.03 2.66
C PHE A 128 -27.82 -35.63 1.18
N GLY A 129 -27.93 -36.57 0.24
CA GLY A 129 -27.64 -36.33 -1.18
C GLY A 129 -26.24 -35.74 -1.41
N PHE A 130 -25.30 -36.06 -0.51
CA PHE A 130 -24.01 -35.37 -0.40
C PHE A 130 -23.08 -35.79 -1.52
N LYS A 131 -22.53 -34.80 -2.22
CA LYS A 131 -21.64 -34.99 -3.37
C LYS A 131 -20.31 -34.29 -3.14
N GLU A 132 -19.32 -34.65 -3.95
CA GLU A 132 -17.99 -34.03 -3.92
C GLU A 132 -18.01 -32.51 -4.09
N GLU A 133 -18.90 -31.98 -4.94
CA GLU A 133 -19.12 -30.53 -5.15
C GLU A 133 -19.61 -29.77 -3.90
N MET A 134 -20.01 -30.50 -2.86
CA MET A 134 -20.47 -29.97 -1.58
C MET A 134 -19.33 -29.81 -0.57
N VAL A 135 -18.14 -30.31 -0.91
CA VAL A 135 -16.89 -30.03 -0.19
C VAL A 135 -16.21 -28.86 -0.89
N TRP A 136 -16.17 -27.73 -0.19
CA TRP A 136 -15.58 -26.50 -0.67
C TRP A 136 -14.19 -26.33 -0.08
N ASP A 137 -13.30 -25.77 -0.86
CA ASP A 137 -12.04 -25.24 -0.38
C ASP A 137 -11.98 -23.74 -0.63
N PHE A 138 -10.79 -23.20 -0.43
CA PHE A 138 -10.51 -21.79 -0.65
C PHE A 138 -10.72 -21.35 -2.12
N ASN A 139 -10.39 -22.20 -3.09
CA ASN A 139 -10.55 -21.89 -4.51
C ASN A 139 -12.03 -21.85 -4.93
N ASP A 140 -12.87 -22.68 -4.32
CA ASP A 140 -14.32 -22.65 -4.53
C ASP A 140 -14.94 -21.33 -4.08
N VAL A 141 -14.45 -20.75 -2.98
CA VAL A 141 -14.86 -19.43 -2.50
C VAL A 141 -14.37 -18.34 -3.45
N CYS A 142 -13.08 -18.35 -3.82
CA CYS A 142 -12.50 -17.41 -4.79
C CYS A 142 -13.24 -17.38 -6.13
N SER A 143 -13.65 -18.56 -6.61
CA SER A 143 -14.41 -18.65 -7.87
C SER A 143 -15.74 -17.90 -7.82
N ARG A 144 -16.37 -17.84 -6.65
CA ARG A 144 -17.62 -17.10 -6.42
C ARG A 144 -17.39 -15.61 -6.22
N ILE A 145 -16.25 -15.22 -5.66
CA ILE A 145 -15.82 -13.81 -5.58
C ILE A 145 -15.78 -13.20 -6.99
N MET A 146 -15.35 -13.97 -7.99
CA MET A 146 -15.31 -13.51 -9.39
C MET A 146 -16.68 -13.08 -9.95
N THR A 147 -17.81 -13.53 -9.37
CA THR A 147 -19.15 -13.20 -9.86
C THR A 147 -19.85 -12.09 -9.06
N LEU A 148 -19.20 -11.52 -8.03
CA LEU A 148 -19.79 -10.49 -7.17
C LEU A 148 -19.97 -9.13 -7.88
N SER A 149 -20.90 -8.31 -7.38
CA SER A 149 -21.02 -6.91 -7.81
C SER A 149 -19.78 -6.10 -7.40
N ILE A 150 -19.56 -4.95 -8.04
CA ILE A 150 -18.41 -4.10 -7.70
C ILE A 150 -18.48 -3.61 -6.24
N ASP A 151 -19.67 -3.27 -5.76
CA ASP A 151 -19.87 -2.78 -4.39
C ASP A 151 -19.55 -3.87 -3.37
N ALA A 152 -20.05 -5.09 -3.59
CA ALA A 152 -19.74 -6.25 -2.75
C ALA A 152 -18.24 -6.59 -2.77
N LEU A 153 -17.56 -6.42 -3.92
CA LEU A 153 -16.10 -6.60 -3.99
C LEU A 153 -15.34 -5.55 -3.20
N VAL A 154 -15.78 -4.30 -3.22
CA VAL A 154 -15.15 -3.22 -2.43
C VAL A 154 -15.30 -3.49 -0.93
N ASP A 155 -16.48 -3.89 -0.49
CA ASP A 155 -16.73 -4.20 0.92
C ASP A 155 -15.95 -5.43 1.39
N LEU A 156 -15.90 -6.48 0.57
CA LEU A 156 -15.11 -7.68 0.85
C LEU A 156 -13.61 -7.38 0.89
N ALA A 157 -13.09 -6.61 -0.07
CA ALA A 157 -11.69 -6.19 -0.09
C ALA A 157 -11.33 -5.38 1.17
N ARG A 158 -12.21 -4.48 1.60
CA ARG A 158 -12.00 -3.69 2.83
C ARG A 158 -11.94 -4.60 4.06
N TYR A 159 -12.91 -5.50 4.20
CA TYR A 159 -12.98 -6.42 5.34
C TYR A 159 -11.77 -7.37 5.40
N VAL A 160 -11.47 -8.03 4.28
CA VAL A 160 -10.35 -8.97 4.18
C VAL A 160 -9.02 -8.28 4.44
N SER A 161 -8.83 -7.05 3.94
CA SER A 161 -7.62 -6.29 4.19
C SER A 161 -7.48 -5.89 5.66
N SER A 162 -8.57 -5.47 6.31
CA SER A 162 -8.54 -5.14 7.75
C SER A 162 -8.24 -6.36 8.61
N GLU A 163 -8.85 -7.51 8.33
CA GLU A 163 -8.60 -8.75 9.07
C GLU A 163 -7.18 -9.24 8.82
N THR A 164 -6.70 -9.20 7.59
CA THR A 164 -5.30 -9.56 7.27
C THR A 164 -4.32 -8.68 8.03
N ARG A 165 -4.57 -7.36 8.11
CA ARG A 165 -3.72 -6.43 8.89
C ARG A 165 -3.77 -6.75 10.37
N ARG A 166 -4.96 -6.96 10.94
CA ARG A 166 -5.12 -7.31 12.36
C ARG A 166 -4.37 -8.60 12.69
N VAL A 167 -4.55 -9.64 11.89
CA VAL A 167 -3.87 -10.92 12.05
C VAL A 167 -2.35 -10.76 11.90
N LYS A 168 -1.86 -9.93 10.96
CA LYS A 168 -0.44 -9.61 10.83
C LYS A 168 0.10 -8.90 12.08
N ILE A 169 -0.55 -7.83 12.55
CA ILE A 169 -0.13 -7.06 13.73
C ILE A 169 -0.10 -7.93 14.99
N GLU A 170 -1.14 -8.73 15.23
CA GLU A 170 -1.21 -9.63 16.39
C GLU A 170 -0.13 -10.74 16.35
N LEU A 171 0.43 -11.03 15.18
CA LEU A 171 1.41 -12.09 14.96
C LEU A 171 2.84 -11.59 14.73
N GLU A 172 3.05 -10.29 14.67
CA GLU A 172 4.38 -9.77 14.39
C GLU A 172 5.29 -9.99 15.58
N ILE A 173 6.30 -10.82 15.34
CA ILE A 173 7.41 -10.98 16.25
C ILE A 173 8.33 -9.79 15.98
N PRO A 174 8.60 -8.94 16.99
CA PRO A 174 9.55 -7.85 16.82
C PRO A 174 10.93 -8.42 16.51
N ASP A 175 11.72 -7.69 15.72
CA ASP A 175 13.12 -8.03 15.50
C ASP A 175 13.96 -7.93 16.79
N GLU A 176 15.26 -8.24 16.71
CA GLU A 176 16.19 -8.19 17.85
C GLU A 176 16.25 -6.81 18.53
N GLU A 177 15.74 -5.76 17.88
CA GLU A 177 15.74 -4.37 18.35
C GLU A 177 14.34 -3.89 18.75
N GLY A 178 13.33 -4.77 18.77
CA GLY A 178 11.98 -4.43 19.19
C GLY A 178 11.12 -3.80 18.09
N ARG A 179 11.57 -3.79 16.82
CA ARG A 179 10.83 -3.16 15.72
C ARG A 179 9.85 -4.14 15.09
N PHE A 180 8.65 -3.66 14.84
CA PHE A 180 7.60 -4.41 14.18
C PHE A 180 7.59 -4.10 12.67
N PRO A 181 7.44 -5.09 11.78
CA PRO A 181 7.25 -4.83 10.35
C PRO A 181 6.05 -3.93 10.01
N THR A 182 5.03 -3.88 10.86
CA THR A 182 3.90 -2.92 10.76
C THR A 182 4.17 -1.59 11.45
N SER A 183 5.39 -1.33 11.96
CA SER A 183 5.72 -0.02 12.54
C SER A 183 5.36 1.09 11.56
N ILE A 184 4.84 2.19 12.10
CA ILE A 184 4.56 3.40 11.33
C ILE A 184 5.82 3.89 10.61
N ASP A 185 7.00 3.59 11.14
CA ASP A 185 8.30 3.87 10.53
C ASP A 185 8.45 3.26 9.13
N ASN A 186 7.78 2.13 8.87
CA ASN A 186 7.77 1.46 7.55
C ASN A 186 6.71 2.04 6.60
N LEU A 187 5.79 2.85 7.12
CA LEU A 187 4.73 3.53 6.36
C LEU A 187 5.08 4.98 6.04
N ILE A 188 6.15 5.51 6.63
CA ILE A 188 6.64 6.88 6.42
C ILE A 188 8.00 6.88 5.73
N GLU A 189 8.30 7.96 5.02
CA GLU A 189 9.61 8.15 4.42
C GLU A 189 10.66 8.40 5.52
N ALA A 190 11.80 7.68 5.45
CA ALA A 190 12.91 7.93 6.35
C ALA A 190 13.52 9.33 6.11
N LEU A 191 13.86 10.02 7.19
CA LEU A 191 14.55 11.30 7.10
C LEU A 191 15.87 11.16 6.31
N PRO A 192 16.14 12.04 5.34
CA PRO A 192 17.39 11.97 4.61
C PRO A 192 18.57 12.29 5.53
N LYS A 193 19.75 11.74 5.18
CA LYS A 193 21.02 12.05 5.85
C LYS A 193 21.89 12.84 4.90
N PRO A 194 21.84 14.19 4.94
CA PRO A 194 22.59 15.00 3.99
C PRO A 194 24.09 14.84 4.13
N GLN A 195 24.80 14.82 2.99
CA GLN A 195 26.24 14.92 2.93
C GLN A 195 26.59 16.31 2.38
N LEU A 196 27.03 17.20 3.28
CA LEU A 196 27.38 18.57 2.93
C LEU A 196 28.78 18.67 2.32
N SER A 197 28.98 19.71 1.52
CA SER A 197 30.29 20.10 0.99
C SER A 197 30.79 21.40 1.65
N ASP A 198 32.11 21.60 1.62
CA ASP A 198 32.78 22.83 2.00
C ASP A 198 33.00 23.82 0.84
N ALA A 199 32.38 23.55 -0.32
CA ALA A 199 32.47 24.30 -1.58
C ALA A 199 33.88 24.45 -2.17
N SER A 200 34.84 23.62 -1.74
CA SER A 200 36.24 23.69 -2.20
C SER A 200 36.41 23.35 -3.68
N LYS A 201 35.61 22.41 -4.22
CA LYS A 201 35.69 22.02 -5.63
C LYS A 201 35.08 23.09 -6.54
N MET A 202 33.97 23.70 -6.11
CA MET A 202 33.43 24.88 -6.77
C MET A 202 34.44 26.04 -6.78
N GLU A 203 35.02 26.37 -5.63
CA GLU A 203 36.03 27.44 -5.52
C GLU A 203 37.20 27.23 -6.49
N ALA A 204 37.77 26.03 -6.51
CA ALA A 204 38.90 25.69 -7.39
C ALA A 204 38.54 25.82 -8.89
N HIS A 205 37.33 25.40 -9.26
CA HIS A 205 36.85 25.47 -10.65
C HIS A 205 36.66 26.90 -11.13
N PHE A 206 35.98 27.72 -10.35
CA PHE A 206 35.76 29.13 -10.69
C PHE A 206 37.05 29.97 -10.60
N ALA A 207 37.96 29.64 -9.68
CA ALA A 207 39.29 30.24 -9.66
C ALA A 207 40.10 29.93 -10.94
N ALA A 208 40.01 28.70 -11.46
CA ALA A 208 40.65 28.33 -12.72
C ALA A 208 40.08 29.08 -13.93
N LYS A 209 38.80 29.51 -13.86
CA LYS A 209 38.14 30.38 -14.85
C LYS A 209 38.42 31.87 -14.69
N GLN A 210 39.23 32.27 -13.70
CA GLN A 210 39.49 33.67 -13.34
C GLN A 210 38.24 34.42 -12.83
N GLU A 211 37.26 33.69 -12.28
CA GLU A 211 36.00 34.22 -11.74
C GLU A 211 35.82 33.76 -10.28
N PRO A 212 36.74 34.13 -9.35
CA PRO A 212 36.75 33.56 -8.01
C PRO A 212 35.45 33.84 -7.24
N ILE A 213 34.97 32.81 -6.53
CA ILE A 213 33.78 32.87 -5.68
C ILE A 213 34.15 32.88 -4.19
N ASP A 214 33.24 33.37 -3.35
CA ASP A 214 33.39 33.29 -1.89
C ASP A 214 32.97 31.90 -1.39
N ARG A 215 33.95 31.07 -1.02
CA ARG A 215 33.73 29.71 -0.51
C ARG A 215 32.84 29.66 0.72
N ASN A 216 32.96 30.61 1.65
CA ASN A 216 32.15 30.59 2.87
C ASN A 216 30.68 30.86 2.56
N LYS A 217 30.41 31.79 1.64
CA LYS A 217 29.04 32.04 1.16
C LYS A 217 28.47 30.84 0.44
N ALA A 218 29.23 30.26 -0.51
CA ALA A 218 28.79 29.06 -1.24
C ALA A 218 28.50 27.88 -0.30
N LYS A 219 29.39 27.63 0.67
CA LYS A 219 29.19 26.61 1.71
C LYS A 219 27.92 26.85 2.53
N ASN A 220 27.70 28.08 2.99
CA ASN A 220 26.51 28.42 3.77
C ASN A 220 25.23 28.27 2.94
N ALA A 221 25.26 28.66 1.67
CA ALA A 221 24.12 28.53 0.76
C ALA A 221 23.81 27.05 0.44
N ILE A 222 24.83 26.20 0.26
CA ILE A 222 24.67 24.74 0.15
C ILE A 222 24.01 24.16 1.41
N ALA A 223 24.50 24.56 2.59
CA ALA A 223 23.94 24.09 3.85
C ALA A 223 22.47 24.51 4.02
N GLU A 224 22.14 25.77 3.76
CA GLU A 224 20.76 26.27 3.84
C GLU A 224 19.84 25.56 2.83
N LEU A 225 20.31 25.36 1.60
CA LEU A 225 19.54 24.65 0.57
C LEU A 225 19.28 23.20 0.99
N SER A 226 20.31 22.53 1.50
CA SER A 226 20.22 21.16 2.00
C SER A 226 19.23 21.06 3.17
N THR A 227 19.25 22.00 4.12
CA THR A 227 18.28 22.05 5.22
C THR A 227 16.85 22.22 4.73
N LYS A 228 16.59 23.15 3.79
CA LYS A 228 15.25 23.35 3.21
C LYS A 228 14.76 22.10 2.49
N LEU A 229 15.63 21.44 1.71
CA LEU A 229 15.27 20.22 0.98
C LEU A 229 15.10 19.01 1.91
N ALA A 230 15.84 18.92 3.02
CA ALA A 230 15.72 17.84 4.00
C ALA A 230 14.36 17.82 4.71
N ALA A 231 13.68 18.97 4.78
CA ALA A 231 12.33 19.07 5.34
C ALA A 231 11.23 18.57 4.38
N LEU A 232 11.57 18.26 3.12
CA LEU A 232 10.61 17.90 2.08
C LEU A 232 10.62 16.39 1.77
N PRO A 233 9.47 15.80 1.43
CA PRO A 233 9.41 14.43 0.90
C PRO A 233 10.31 14.26 -0.33
N ARG A 234 10.80 13.05 -0.58
CA ARG A 234 11.67 12.74 -1.73
C ARG A 234 10.98 13.08 -3.06
N LEU A 235 9.69 12.82 -3.17
CA LEU A 235 8.94 13.13 -4.40
C LEU A 235 8.89 14.65 -4.64
N THR A 236 8.65 15.44 -3.60
CA THR A 236 8.66 16.91 -3.69
C THR A 236 10.05 17.45 -4.07
N ARG A 237 11.14 16.83 -3.61
CA ARG A 237 12.51 17.13 -4.07
C ARG A 237 12.71 16.81 -5.55
N GLU A 238 12.13 15.73 -6.06
CA GLU A 238 12.14 15.42 -7.51
C GLU A 238 11.37 16.47 -8.31
N VAL A 239 10.24 16.96 -7.80
CA VAL A 239 9.51 18.08 -8.39
C VAL A 239 10.40 19.32 -8.44
N PHE A 240 11.05 19.70 -7.34
CA PHE A 240 11.97 20.84 -7.34
C PHE A 240 13.09 20.73 -8.40
N LYS A 241 13.71 19.55 -8.50
CA LYS A 241 14.71 19.25 -9.54
C LYS A 241 14.11 19.39 -10.94
N LEU A 242 12.90 18.88 -11.18
CA LEU A 242 12.17 19.04 -12.44
C LEU A 242 11.97 20.52 -12.79
N LEU A 243 11.58 21.36 -11.82
CA LEU A 243 11.40 22.80 -12.04
C LEU A 243 12.70 23.43 -12.54
N ILE A 244 13.84 23.07 -11.94
CA ILE A 244 15.16 23.58 -12.34
C ILE A 244 15.54 23.09 -13.75
N GLU A 245 15.37 21.80 -14.03
CA GLU A 245 15.74 21.20 -15.32
C GLU A 245 14.87 21.67 -16.48
N ARG A 246 13.59 21.97 -16.21
CA ARG A 246 12.58 22.36 -17.22
C ARG A 246 12.21 23.83 -17.16
N ARG A 247 13.00 24.65 -16.46
CA ARG A 247 12.85 26.11 -16.41
C ARG A 247 12.84 26.73 -17.80
N ASP A 248 12.31 27.94 -17.90
CA ASP A 248 12.29 28.68 -19.14
C ASP A 248 13.66 29.35 -19.37
N ASP A 249 14.27 29.10 -20.54
CA ASP A 249 15.61 29.60 -20.88
C ASP A 249 15.64 31.13 -21.11
N GLN A 250 14.48 31.75 -21.34
CA GLN A 250 14.36 33.19 -21.59
C GLN A 250 14.16 33.96 -20.27
N LEU A 251 15.27 34.47 -19.74
CA LEU A 251 15.30 35.56 -18.75
C LEU A 251 14.69 36.82 -19.40
N THR A 252 13.41 37.12 -19.15
CA THR A 252 12.88 38.42 -19.54
C THR A 252 13.53 39.48 -18.66
N SER A 253 14.45 40.23 -19.28
CA SER A 253 15.05 41.51 -18.89
C SER A 253 14.96 41.96 -17.42
N THR A 254 16.14 42.23 -16.86
CA THR A 254 16.49 42.92 -15.61
C THR A 254 16.66 42.08 -14.33
N THR A 255 16.09 40.89 -14.23
CA THR A 255 16.30 40.01 -13.07
C THR A 255 16.67 38.59 -13.52
N GLU A 256 17.84 38.09 -13.12
CA GLU A 256 18.35 36.73 -13.39
C GLU A 256 17.56 35.65 -12.61
N GLU A 257 16.24 35.67 -12.70
CA GLU A 257 15.33 34.79 -11.94
C GLU A 257 15.00 33.53 -12.75
N TYR A 258 15.27 32.37 -12.14
CA TYR A 258 14.78 31.11 -12.69
C TYR A 258 13.26 31.03 -12.52
N ARG A 259 12.56 30.67 -13.60
CA ARG A 259 11.12 30.52 -13.60
C ARG A 259 10.65 29.39 -14.50
N ILE A 260 9.42 28.93 -14.28
CA ILE A 260 8.74 27.99 -15.15
C ILE A 260 7.26 28.35 -15.27
N SER A 261 6.74 28.41 -16.49
CA SER A 261 5.32 28.58 -16.76
C SER A 261 4.48 27.50 -16.07
N ASP A 262 3.45 27.90 -15.31
CA ASP A 262 2.54 26.98 -14.62
C ASP A 262 1.73 26.11 -15.63
N PRO A 263 1.16 26.68 -16.71
CA PRO A 263 0.54 25.87 -17.77
C PRO A 263 1.47 24.83 -18.40
N LYS A 264 2.76 25.16 -18.57
CA LYS A 264 3.78 24.21 -19.07
C LYS A 264 4.00 23.09 -18.06
N LEU A 265 4.24 23.44 -16.80
CA LEU A 265 4.47 22.49 -15.70
C LEU A 265 3.32 21.49 -15.58
N ARG A 266 2.07 21.97 -15.54
CA ARG A 266 0.87 21.13 -15.43
C ARG A 266 0.66 20.18 -16.63
N ARG A 267 1.27 20.46 -17.78
CA ARG A 267 1.22 19.58 -18.96
C ARG A 267 2.33 18.53 -18.99
N ILE A 268 3.47 18.80 -18.37
CA ILE A 268 4.63 17.89 -18.37
C ILE A 268 4.67 16.98 -17.14
N TYR A 269 3.97 17.35 -16.06
CA TYR A 269 3.86 16.54 -14.85
C TYR A 269 2.59 15.70 -14.88
N HIS A 270 2.73 14.38 -14.71
CA HIS A 270 1.62 13.42 -14.70
C HIS A 270 1.49 12.67 -13.37
N GLY A 271 2.08 13.21 -12.29
CA GLY A 271 1.92 12.66 -10.94
C GLY A 271 0.59 13.07 -10.29
N ASP A 272 0.25 12.42 -9.18
CA ASP A 272 -1.09 12.48 -8.59
C ASP A 272 -1.38 13.77 -7.79
N ASP A 273 -0.37 14.47 -7.26
CA ASP A 273 -0.57 15.66 -6.38
C ASP A 273 0.48 16.78 -6.59
N LEU A 274 0.46 17.41 -7.77
CA LEU A 274 1.36 18.53 -8.06
C LEU A 274 1.12 19.74 -7.14
N ASP A 275 -0.14 20.02 -6.81
CA ASP A 275 -0.49 21.20 -6.01
C ASP A 275 0.02 21.07 -4.56
N GLY A 276 -0.03 19.86 -3.98
CA GLY A 276 0.60 19.56 -2.70
C GLY A 276 2.13 19.73 -2.73
N ASP A 277 2.79 19.23 -3.77
CA ASP A 277 4.24 19.41 -3.94
C ASP A 277 4.62 20.90 -4.06
N LEU A 278 3.87 21.69 -4.84
CA LEU A 278 4.11 23.14 -5.00
C LEU A 278 3.84 23.92 -3.71
N ALA A 279 2.84 23.53 -2.93
CA ALA A 279 2.55 24.15 -1.63
C ALA A 279 3.72 23.95 -0.66
N LEU A 280 4.21 22.72 -0.52
CA LEU A 280 5.36 22.41 0.34
C LEU A 280 6.63 23.16 -0.08
N LEU A 281 6.89 23.25 -1.39
CA LEU A 281 8.03 24.02 -1.91
C LEU A 281 7.90 25.52 -1.65
N SER A 282 6.68 26.05 -1.69
CA SER A 282 6.40 27.46 -1.37
C SER A 282 6.59 27.73 0.12
N GLU A 283 6.14 26.81 0.99
CA GLU A 283 6.25 26.92 2.45
C GLU A 283 7.72 27.03 2.90
N VAL A 284 8.62 26.22 2.31
CA VAL A 284 10.06 26.33 2.60
C VAL A 284 10.76 27.48 1.86
N GLY A 285 10.01 28.25 1.06
CA GLY A 285 10.49 29.42 0.32
C GLY A 285 11.44 29.09 -0.83
N LEU A 286 11.34 27.89 -1.41
CA LEU A 286 12.09 27.47 -2.59
C LEU A 286 11.39 27.83 -3.90
N ILE A 287 10.10 28.15 -3.86
CA ILE A 287 9.38 28.74 -4.99
C ILE A 287 8.42 29.84 -4.52
N ASP A 288 8.01 30.71 -5.45
CA ASP A 288 6.87 31.59 -5.26
C ASP A 288 6.00 31.67 -6.52
N PHE A 289 4.69 31.70 -6.32
CA PHE A 289 3.74 31.89 -7.40
C PHE A 289 3.68 33.37 -7.74
N ASN A 290 3.78 33.70 -9.03
CA ASN A 290 3.69 35.08 -9.47
C ASN A 290 2.60 35.26 -10.51
N GLU A 291 1.69 36.17 -10.21
CA GLU A 291 0.70 36.68 -11.16
C GLU A 291 1.36 37.77 -12.00
N PRO A 292 1.30 37.68 -13.34
CA PRO A 292 1.85 38.70 -14.20
C PRO A 292 1.16 40.04 -13.99
N HIS A 293 1.93 41.13 -13.94
CA HIS A 293 1.42 42.49 -13.80
C HIS A 293 0.72 43.01 -15.07
N ASP A 294 1.00 42.40 -16.23
CA ASP A 294 0.42 42.75 -17.52
C ASP A 294 -0.71 41.79 -17.89
N SER A 295 -1.76 42.30 -18.55
CA SER A 295 -2.97 41.57 -18.93
C SER A 295 -2.74 40.35 -19.82
N ASP A 296 -1.57 40.26 -20.46
CA ASP A 296 -1.21 39.21 -21.43
C ASP A 296 -0.20 38.19 -20.87
N GLY A 297 0.22 38.34 -19.62
CA GLY A 297 1.18 37.42 -19.02
C GLY A 297 0.57 36.06 -18.68
N THR A 298 1.39 35.01 -18.68
CA THR A 298 0.99 33.69 -18.17
C THR A 298 1.46 33.52 -16.72
N TYR A 299 0.70 32.75 -15.93
CA TYR A 299 1.12 32.38 -14.58
C TYR A 299 2.43 31.59 -14.61
N TYR A 300 3.34 31.91 -13.69
CA TYR A 300 4.62 31.23 -13.57
C TYR A 300 5.04 31.07 -12.12
N TRP A 301 5.85 30.03 -11.89
CA TRP A 301 6.53 29.80 -10.62
C TRP A 301 7.95 30.35 -10.71
N ARG A 302 8.33 31.22 -9.78
CA ARG A 302 9.72 31.62 -9.59
C ARG A 302 10.42 30.59 -8.72
N ILE A 303 11.62 30.20 -9.12
CA ILE A 303 12.47 29.24 -8.41
C ILE A 303 13.47 30.04 -7.59
N ARG A 304 13.57 29.71 -6.30
CA ARG A 304 14.40 30.42 -5.33
C ARG A 304 15.49 29.50 -4.81
N PHE A 305 16.63 30.12 -4.55
CA PHE A 305 17.75 29.53 -3.82
C PHE A 305 18.10 30.41 -2.62
N PRO A 306 18.78 29.84 -1.62
CA PRO A 306 19.48 30.60 -0.59
C PRO A 306 20.42 31.66 -1.19
N ASP A 307 20.77 32.64 -0.36
CA ASP A 307 21.75 33.68 -0.69
C ASP A 307 21.46 34.50 -1.96
N ARG A 308 20.24 35.07 -2.02
CA ARG A 308 19.73 35.88 -3.15
C ARG A 308 20.64 37.05 -3.58
N GLY A 309 21.53 37.51 -2.70
CA GLY A 309 22.42 38.64 -2.97
C GLY A 309 23.69 38.29 -3.76
N ASN A 310 24.05 37.02 -3.89
CA ASN A 310 25.32 36.60 -4.50
C ASN A 310 25.14 35.62 -5.69
N SER A 311 23.94 35.54 -6.27
CA SER A 311 23.64 34.71 -7.44
C SER A 311 24.06 33.23 -7.30
N PHE A 312 23.96 32.67 -6.09
CA PHE A 312 24.36 31.28 -5.80
C PHE A 312 23.67 30.24 -6.72
N HIS A 313 22.42 30.48 -7.11
CA HIS A 313 21.69 29.63 -8.05
C HIS A 313 22.39 29.53 -9.41
N LEU A 314 23.00 30.61 -9.90
CA LEU A 314 23.75 30.60 -11.16
C LEU A 314 25.01 29.78 -11.01
N LEU A 315 25.80 30.04 -9.96
CA LEU A 315 27.06 29.33 -9.70
C LEU A 315 26.85 27.82 -9.56
N LEU A 316 25.83 27.42 -8.80
CA LEU A 316 25.52 26.01 -8.56
C LEU A 316 25.13 25.28 -9.86
N ILE A 317 24.25 25.88 -10.66
CA ILE A 317 23.73 25.26 -11.88
C ILE A 317 24.75 25.30 -13.01
N GLU A 318 25.54 26.38 -13.12
CA GLU A 318 26.64 26.48 -14.07
C GLU A 318 27.69 25.39 -13.79
N TYR A 319 28.16 25.29 -12.54
CA TYR A 319 29.12 24.28 -12.12
C TYR A 319 28.61 22.86 -12.41
N ALA A 320 27.36 22.57 -12.04
CA ALA A 320 26.74 21.27 -12.31
C ALA A 320 26.65 20.95 -13.81
N LYS A 321 26.32 21.95 -14.64
CA LYS A 321 26.19 21.79 -16.09
C LYS A 321 27.55 21.57 -16.75
N GLU A 322 28.58 22.32 -16.37
CA GLU A 322 29.92 22.25 -16.95
C GLU A 322 30.61 20.92 -16.64
N LEU A 323 30.40 20.37 -15.44
CA LEU A 323 30.95 19.08 -15.04
C LEU A 323 30.04 17.88 -15.32
N GLY A 324 28.86 18.11 -15.91
CA GLY A 324 27.89 17.05 -16.20
C GLY A 324 27.36 16.34 -14.93
N LEU A 325 27.27 17.06 -13.81
CA LEU A 325 26.80 16.51 -12.54
C LEU A 325 25.30 16.24 -12.59
N ASN A 326 24.89 15.11 -12.02
CA ASN A 326 23.49 14.77 -11.89
C ASN A 326 22.88 15.50 -10.68
N LEU A 327 22.00 16.47 -10.95
CA LEU A 327 21.30 17.24 -9.92
C LEU A 327 20.45 16.38 -8.98
N ARG A 328 20.09 15.14 -9.36
CA ARG A 328 19.44 14.20 -8.43
C ARG A 328 20.32 13.91 -7.21
N LYS A 329 21.64 13.83 -7.38
CA LYS A 329 22.57 13.54 -6.29
C LYS A 329 22.54 14.63 -5.21
N SER A 330 22.60 15.89 -5.63
CA SER A 330 22.59 17.03 -4.72
C SER A 330 21.19 17.44 -4.26
N LEU A 331 20.21 17.53 -5.17
CA LEU A 331 18.90 18.10 -4.86
C LEU A 331 17.90 17.06 -4.31
N VAL A 332 18.09 15.77 -4.62
CA VAL A 332 17.20 14.70 -4.14
C VAL A 332 17.87 13.90 -3.05
N THR A 333 19.05 13.31 -3.29
CA THR A 333 19.71 12.51 -2.24
C THR A 333 20.45 13.34 -1.20
N LEU A 334 20.53 14.67 -1.40
CA LEU A 334 21.18 15.63 -0.50
C LEU A 334 22.67 15.36 -0.30
N ASP A 335 23.32 14.83 -1.33
CA ASP A 335 24.75 14.59 -1.38
C ASP A 335 25.41 15.65 -2.27
N PHE A 336 26.03 16.62 -1.62
CA PHE A 336 26.75 17.72 -2.24
C PHE A 336 28.26 17.46 -2.35
N SER A 337 28.73 16.24 -2.14
CA SER A 337 30.17 15.89 -2.14
C SER A 337 30.94 16.26 -3.42
N ASP A 338 30.23 16.48 -4.54
CA ASP A 338 30.82 16.88 -5.82
C ASP A 338 31.02 18.39 -5.97
N PHE A 339 30.40 19.20 -5.11
CA PHE A 339 30.54 20.65 -5.04
C PHE A 339 31.69 21.02 -4.09
#